data_AF-A0A2C9CGG6-F1
#
_entry.id   AF-A0A2C9CGG6-F1
#
_cell.length_a   1.000
_cell.length_b   1.000
_cell.length_c   1.000
_cell.angle_alpha   90.00
_cell.angle_beta   90.00
_cell.angle_gamma   90.00
#
_symmetry.space_group_name_H-M   'P 1'
#
loop_
_entity.id
_entity.type
_entity.pdbx_description
1 polymer ?
#
loop_
_entity_poly.entity_id
_entity_poly.type
_entity_poly.pdbx_seq_one_letter_code
_entity_poly.pdbx_strand_id
1 'polypeptide(L)'
;MREAYKRCKSNGGSAGADGITFEDVESYGVEKFLGEIIEELENKTYEPQPVLRVYIPKTNGKTRPLGIPVIKDRVVQMSVKLVIEPIFEADFEDSSYGFRPGRSAGDAVRKIKRKTARRENRGI
;
A
#
# COMPACT_ATOMS: atom_id res chain seq x y z
N MET A 1 -8.65 7.10 -10.88
CA MET A 1 -8.64 5.63 -10.73
C MET A 1 -7.65 4.91 -11.67
N ARG A 2 -7.51 5.29 -12.95
CA ARG A 2 -6.51 4.68 -13.87
C ARG A 2 -5.09 4.62 -13.31
N GLU A 3 -4.61 5.72 -12.72
CA GLU A 3 -3.29 5.76 -12.09
C GLU A 3 -3.17 4.79 -10.90
N ALA A 4 -4.23 4.66 -10.10
CA ALA A 4 -4.27 3.71 -9.00
C ALA A 4 -4.16 2.27 -9.52
N TYR A 5 -4.88 1.92 -10.58
CA TYR A 5 -4.76 0.62 -11.24
C TYR A 5 -3.34 0.34 -11.71
N LYS A 6 -2.70 1.29 -12.40
CA LYS A 6 -1.31 1.15 -12.86
C LYS A 6 -0.35 0.87 -11.70
N ARG A 7 -0.49 1.59 -10.58
CA ARG A 7 0.33 1.36 -9.37
C ARG A 7 0.06 0.00 -8.74
N CYS A 8 -1.21 -0.40 -8.63
CA CYS A 8 -1.57 -1.73 -8.14
C CYS A 8 -0.96 -2.84 -9.00
N LYS A 9 -1.06 -2.72 -10.33
CA LYS A 9 -0.45 -3.67 -11.26
C LYS A 9 1.08 -3.69 -11.13
N SER A 10 1.73 -2.54 -11.06
CA SER A 10 3.18 -2.44 -10.87
C SER A 10 3.66 -3.03 -9.54
N ASN A 11 2.85 -2.94 -8.48
CA ASN A 11 3.13 -3.58 -7.20
C ASN A 11 2.97 -5.12 -7.27
N GLY A 12 2.25 -5.62 -8.27
CA GLY A 12 1.97 -7.04 -8.47
C GLY A 12 1.17 -7.66 -7.33
N GLY A 13 1.53 -8.89 -6.98
CA GLY A 13 0.88 -9.67 -5.93
C GLY A 13 -0.31 -10.49 -6.43
N SER A 14 -0.59 -11.58 -5.73
CA SER A 14 -1.59 -12.59 -6.10
C SER A 14 -3.02 -12.04 -6.10
N ALA A 15 -3.94 -12.82 -6.69
CA ALA A 15 -5.38 -12.59 -6.59
C ALA A 15 -5.86 -12.64 -5.14
N GLY A 16 -7.00 -11.97 -4.90
CA GLY A 16 -7.69 -11.99 -3.60
C GLY A 16 -8.60 -13.22 -3.48
N ALA A 17 -9.61 -13.10 -2.63
CA ALA A 17 -10.54 -14.19 -2.36
C ALA A 17 -11.44 -14.55 -3.56
N ASP A 18 -11.61 -13.63 -4.52
CA ASP A 18 -12.37 -13.82 -5.76
C ASP A 18 -11.58 -14.54 -6.87
N GLY A 19 -10.27 -14.74 -6.69
CA GLY A 19 -9.41 -15.40 -7.67
C GLY A 19 -9.11 -14.57 -8.93
N ILE A 20 -9.61 -13.33 -9.03
CA ILE A 20 -9.41 -12.48 -10.22
C ILE A 20 -7.97 -11.93 -10.24
N THR A 21 -7.26 -12.18 -11.34
CA THR A 21 -5.90 -11.71 -11.60
C THR A 21 -5.88 -10.41 -12.41
N PHE A 22 -4.71 -9.77 -12.54
CA PHE A 22 -4.60 -8.57 -13.38
C PHE A 22 -4.79 -8.92 -14.85
N GLU A 23 -4.36 -10.11 -15.27
CA GLU A 23 -4.53 -10.65 -16.61
C GLU A 23 -6.02 -10.85 -16.95
N ASP A 24 -6.83 -11.29 -15.98
CA ASP A 24 -8.29 -11.40 -16.13
C ASP A 24 -8.93 -10.02 -16.33
N VAL A 25 -8.53 -9.02 -15.52
CA VAL A 25 -9.02 -7.64 -15.65
C VAL A 25 -8.66 -7.04 -17.00
N GLU A 26 -7.44 -7.30 -17.50
CA GLU A 26 -7.01 -6.83 -18.82
C GLU A 26 -7.80 -7.50 -19.95
N SER A 27 -8.04 -8.80 -19.84
CA SER A 27 -8.85 -9.55 -20.80
C SER A 27 -10.31 -9.11 -20.80
N TYR A 28 -10.86 -8.77 -19.62
CA TYR A 28 -12.21 -8.23 -19.45
C TYR A 28 -12.35 -6.80 -19.98
N GLY A 29 -11.25 -6.03 -19.91
CA GLY A 29 -11.17 -4.64 -20.32
C GLY A 29 -11.06 -3.71 -19.11
N VAL A 30 -9.87 -3.13 -18.93
CA VAL A 30 -9.53 -2.25 -17.79
C VAL A 30 -10.50 -1.09 -17.64
N GLU A 31 -10.87 -0.41 -18.75
CA GLU A 31 -11.76 0.75 -18.66
C GLU A 31 -13.18 0.36 -18.25
N LYS A 32 -13.66 -0.81 -18.68
CA LYS A 32 -14.96 -1.34 -18.26
C LYS A 32 -14.95 -1.65 -16.76
N PHE A 33 -13.95 -2.40 -16.32
CA PHE A 33 -13.73 -2.73 -14.91
C PHE A 33 -13.68 -1.47 -14.03
N LEU A 34 -12.92 -0.45 -14.44
CA LEU A 34 -12.83 0.80 -13.69
C LEU A 34 -14.15 1.59 -13.71
N GLY A 35 -14.88 1.56 -14.83
CA GLY A 35 -16.20 2.18 -14.94
C GLY A 35 -17.22 1.60 -13.96
N GLU A 36 -17.28 0.27 -13.86
CA GLU A 36 -18.16 -0.43 -12.92
C GLU A 36 -17.84 -0.05 -11.46
N ILE A 37 -16.56 0.04 -11.09
CA ILE A 37 -16.15 0.47 -9.74
C ILE A 37 -16.59 1.92 -9.47
N ILE A 38 -16.42 2.81 -10.45
CA ILE A 38 -16.82 4.22 -10.30
C ILE A 38 -18.33 4.30 -10.08
N GLU A 39 -19.12 3.58 -10.89
CA GLU A 39 -20.57 3.54 -10.76
C GLU A 39 -21.01 3.01 -9.38
N GLU A 40 -20.39 1.93 -8.89
CA GLU A 40 -20.65 1.41 -7.54
C GLU A 40 -20.36 2.45 -6.44
N LEU A 41 -19.26 3.20 -6.57
CA LEU A 41 -18.87 4.22 -5.58
C LEU A 41 -19.77 5.45 -5.63
N GLU A 42 -20.11 5.95 -6.82
CA GLU A 42 -21.00 7.09 -7.01
C GLU A 42 -22.41 6.81 -6.47
N ASN A 43 -22.90 5.59 -6.72
CA ASN A 43 -24.20 5.14 -6.23
C ASN A 43 -24.17 4.65 -4.77
N LYS A 44 -23.01 4.66 -4.12
CA LYS A 44 -22.79 4.19 -2.73
C LYS A 44 -23.21 2.72 -2.51
N THR A 45 -23.10 1.91 -3.55
CA THR A 45 -23.38 0.46 -3.53
C THR A 45 -22.11 -0.39 -3.43
N TYR A 46 -20.93 0.24 -3.51
CA TYR A 46 -19.65 -0.44 -3.32
C TYR A 46 -19.58 -1.13 -1.94
N GLU A 47 -19.35 -2.44 -1.95
CA GLU A 47 -19.09 -3.26 -0.77
C GLU A 47 -17.70 -3.92 -0.90
N PRO A 48 -16.76 -3.66 0.03
CA PRO A 48 -15.44 -4.29 -0.01
C PRO A 48 -15.53 -5.78 0.30
N GLN A 49 -14.65 -6.58 -0.31
CA GLN A 49 -14.64 -8.01 -0.11
C GLN A 49 -13.74 -8.44 1.08
N PRO A 50 -14.02 -9.59 1.72
CA PRO A 50 -13.12 -10.18 2.68
C PRO A 50 -11.72 -10.42 2.07
N VAL A 51 -10.67 -10.08 2.84
CA VAL A 51 -9.29 -10.33 2.40
C VAL A 51 -8.94 -11.81 2.46
N LEU A 52 -8.24 -12.32 1.44
CA LEU A 52 -7.71 -13.68 1.46
C LEU A 52 -6.59 -13.81 2.49
N ARG A 53 -6.71 -14.77 3.40
CA ARG A 53 -5.70 -15.04 4.43
C ARG A 53 -4.65 -16.02 3.91
N VAL A 54 -3.40 -15.60 3.88
CA VAL A 54 -2.24 -16.44 3.54
C VAL A 54 -1.23 -16.42 4.68
N TYR A 55 -0.59 -17.55 4.97
CA TYR A 55 0.43 -17.66 6.01
C TYR A 55 1.82 -17.76 5.38
N ILE A 56 2.66 -16.76 5.63
CA ILE A 56 4.04 -16.72 5.14
C ILE A 56 4.99 -17.20 6.24
N PRO A 57 5.87 -18.19 5.97
CA PRO A 57 6.83 -18.67 6.96
C PRO A 57 7.84 -17.58 7.34
N LYS A 58 8.20 -17.51 8.61
CA LYS A 58 9.34 -16.73 9.12
C LYS A 58 10.54 -17.65 9.30
N THR A 59 11.73 -17.06 9.37
CA THR A 59 12.98 -17.77 9.65
C THR A 59 13.02 -18.46 11.01
N ASN A 60 12.18 -18.04 11.97
CA ASN A 60 12.11 -18.59 13.32
C ASN A 60 11.04 -19.69 13.49
N GLY A 61 10.56 -20.28 12.39
CA GLY A 61 9.57 -21.37 12.41
C GLY A 61 8.12 -20.94 12.68
N LYS A 62 7.86 -19.67 13.00
CA LYS A 62 6.51 -19.10 13.11
C LYS A 62 6.00 -18.67 11.73
N THR A 63 4.70 -18.40 11.62
CA THR A 63 4.10 -17.80 10.42
C THR A 63 3.73 -16.34 10.64
N ARG A 64 3.63 -15.57 9.56
CA ARG A 64 3.01 -14.25 9.52
C ARG A 64 1.73 -14.33 8.71
N PRO A 65 0.57 -13.96 9.27
CA PRO A 65 -0.64 -13.84 8.49
C PRO A 65 -0.52 -12.62 7.56
N LEU A 66 -0.85 -12.79 6.29
CA LEU A 66 -1.01 -11.74 5.29
C LEU A 66 -2.48 -11.73 4.85
N GLY A 67 -3.06 -10.55 4.70
CA GLY A 67 -4.36 -10.36 4.06
C GLY A 67 -4.14 -9.82 2.65
N ILE A 68 -4.70 -10.50 1.64
CA ILE A 68 -4.61 -10.09 0.24
C ILE A 68 -6.02 -9.62 -0.20
N PRO A 69 -6.24 -8.31 -0.38
CA PRO A 69 -7.50 -7.82 -0.92
C PRO A 69 -7.65 -8.18 -2.41
N VAL A 70 -8.89 -8.23 -2.87
CA VAL A 70 -9.19 -8.38 -4.30
C VAL A 70 -8.69 -7.16 -5.09
N ILE A 71 -8.50 -7.30 -6.41
CA ILE A 71 -7.96 -6.20 -7.23
C ILE A 71 -8.85 -4.97 -7.17
N LYS A 72 -10.18 -5.14 -7.18
CA LYS A 72 -11.14 -4.05 -7.04
C LYS A 72 -10.83 -3.20 -5.80
N ASP A 73 -10.75 -3.84 -4.64
CA ASP A 73 -10.47 -3.18 -3.37
C ASP A 73 -9.08 -2.53 -3.34
N ARG A 74 -8.06 -3.19 -3.92
CA ARG A 74 -6.71 -2.60 -4.03
C ARG A 74 -6.74 -1.30 -4.82
N VAL A 75 -7.48 -1.25 -5.93
CA VAL A 75 -7.61 -0.05 -6.77
C VAL A 75 -8.34 1.07 -6.04
N VAL A 76 -9.41 0.75 -5.30
CA VAL A 76 -10.15 1.74 -4.50
C VAL A 76 -9.25 2.29 -3.38
N GLN A 77 -8.60 1.42 -2.60
CA GLN A 77 -7.68 1.82 -1.54
C GLN A 77 -6.51 2.66 -2.06
N MET A 78 -5.91 2.28 -3.19
CA MET A 78 -4.85 3.06 -3.82
C MET A 78 -5.36 4.42 -4.32
N SER A 79 -6.59 4.47 -4.85
CA SER A 79 -7.20 5.74 -5.26
C SER A 79 -7.36 6.69 -4.09
N VAL A 80 -7.83 6.19 -2.94
CA VAL A 80 -7.89 6.97 -1.70
C VAL A 80 -6.50 7.42 -1.27
N LYS A 81 -5.52 6.49 -1.24
CA LYS A 81 -4.12 6.78 -0.87
C LYS A 81 -3.55 7.94 -1.70
N LEU A 82 -3.73 7.94 -3.02
CA LEU A 82 -3.21 8.99 -3.90
C LEU A 82 -3.71 10.39 -3.56
N VAL A 83 -4.92 10.49 -3.00
CA VAL A 83 -5.53 11.77 -2.61
C VAL A 83 -5.09 12.18 -1.21
N ILE A 84 -5.11 11.25 -0.25
CA ILE A 84 -4.85 11.59 1.17
C ILE A 84 -3.36 11.65 1.51
N GLU A 85 -2.51 10.87 0.85
CA GLU A 85 -1.07 10.81 1.12
C GLU A 85 -0.39 12.19 1.06
N PRO A 86 -0.56 13.03 0.02
CA PRO A 86 0.07 14.35 -0.01
C PRO A 86 -0.41 15.30 1.09
N ILE A 87 -1.66 15.14 1.57
CA ILE A 87 -2.20 15.94 2.68
C ILE A 87 -1.48 15.56 3.97
N PHE A 88 -1.41 14.26 4.29
CA PHE A 88 -0.72 13.79 5.48
C PHE A 88 0.79 13.99 5.43
N GLU A 89 1.41 13.86 4.25
CA GLU A 89 2.84 14.09 4.07
C GLU A 89 3.27 15.52 4.43
N ALA A 90 2.39 16.51 4.21
CA ALA A 90 2.66 17.90 4.58
C ALA A 90 2.78 18.09 6.10
N ASP A 91 2.05 17.29 6.88
CA ASP A 91 1.97 17.43 8.34
C ASP A 91 2.84 16.41 9.09
N PHE A 92 3.25 15.31 8.45
CA PHE A 92 4.01 14.27 9.13
C PHE A 92 5.37 14.75 9.62
N GLU A 93 5.69 14.44 10.88
CA GLU A 93 6.98 14.74 11.47
C GLU A 93 8.17 14.19 10.67
N ASP A 94 9.27 14.94 10.70
CA ASP A 94 10.54 14.50 10.14
C ASP A 94 11.11 13.23 10.79
N SER A 95 10.70 12.93 12.02
CA SER A 95 11.04 11.71 12.75
C SER A 95 10.29 10.47 12.24
N SER A 96 9.26 10.64 11.41
CA SER A 96 8.46 9.55 10.86
C SER A 96 9.04 9.07 9.52
N TYR A 97 9.34 7.78 9.41
CA TYR A 97 9.99 7.18 8.23
C TYR A 97 9.22 5.99 7.62
N GLY A 98 8.27 5.41 8.34
CA GLY A 98 7.59 4.18 7.91
C GLY A 98 6.58 4.45 6.80
N PHE A 99 6.66 3.71 5.71
CA PHE A 99 5.68 3.72 4.60
C PHE A 99 5.47 5.09 3.93
N ARG A 100 6.46 5.99 4.00
CA ARG A 100 6.39 7.32 3.42
C ARG A 100 7.20 7.43 2.11
N PRO A 101 6.74 8.19 1.11
CA PRO A 101 7.51 8.47 -0.10
C PRO A 101 8.90 9.06 0.23
N GLY A 102 9.95 8.56 -0.42
CA GLY A 102 11.31 9.09 -0.26
C GLY A 102 11.96 8.87 1.11
N ARG A 103 11.34 8.11 2.02
CA ARG A 103 11.87 7.79 3.35
C ARG A 103 11.99 6.28 3.54
N SER A 104 13.02 5.87 4.26
CA SER A 104 13.33 4.46 4.52
C SER A 104 13.71 4.20 5.97
N ALA A 105 13.67 2.92 6.38
CA ALA A 105 14.22 2.51 7.67
C ALA A 105 15.72 2.85 7.80
N GLY A 106 16.47 2.84 6.69
CA GLY A 106 17.88 3.22 6.66
C GLY A 106 18.12 4.70 6.99
N ASP A 107 17.22 5.59 6.55
CA ASP A 107 17.27 7.02 6.91
C ASP A 107 17.11 7.22 8.41
N ALA A 108 16.17 6.49 9.03
CA ALA A 108 15.95 6.52 10.47
C ALA A 108 17.23 6.12 11.23
N VAL A 109 17.84 5.00 10.84
CA VAL A 109 19.10 4.50 11.44
C VAL A 109 20.22 5.54 11.29
N ARG A 110 20.40 6.13 10.10
CA ARG A 110 21.41 7.17 9.86
C ARG A 110 21.18 8.40 10.74
N LYS A 111 19.93 8.85 10.88
CA LYS A 111 19.57 10.00 11.73
C LYS A 111 19.93 9.75 13.19
N ILE A 112 19.63 8.57 13.71
CA ILE A 112 19.97 8.16 15.09
C ILE A 112 21.49 8.14 15.27
N LYS A 113 22.22 7.44 14.40
CA LYS A 113 23.70 7.37 14.47
C LYS A 113 24.34 8.75 14.51
N ARG A 114 23.90 9.67 13.65
CA ARG A 114 24.40 11.05 13.62
C ARG A 114 24.10 11.83 14.90
N LYS A 115 22.91 11.65 15.49
CA LYS A 115 22.53 12.32 16.75
C LYS A 115 23.35 11.80 17.93
N THR A 116 23.61 10.49 17.99
CA THR A 116 24.42 9.89 19.06
C THR A 116 25.89 10.30 18.97
N ALA A 117 26.51 10.23 17.79
CA ALA A 117 27.92 10.63 17.60
C ALA A 117 28.18 12.12 17.91
N ARG A 118 27.20 13.00 17.68
CA ARG A 118 27.30 14.44 18.03
C ARG A 118 27.18 14.71 19.53
N ARG A 119 26.56 13.81 20.30
CA ARG A 119 26.51 13.92 21.76
C ARG A 119 27.86 13.56 22.39
N GLU A 120 28.53 12.55 21.86
CA GLU A 120 29.89 12.17 22.31
C GLU A 120 30.90 13.30 22.07
N ASN A 121 30.81 13.99 20.94
CA ASN A 121 31.69 15.14 20.63
C ASN A 121 31.30 16.46 21.35
N ARG A 122 30.20 16.49 22.11
CA ARG A 122 29.76 17.67 22.88
C ARG A 122 29.86 17.48 24.40
N GLY A 123 30.46 16.37 24.84
CA GLY A 123 30.88 16.19 26.24
C GLY A 123 32.20 16.91 26.50
N ILE A 124 32.10 18.19 26.88
CA ILE A 124 32.92 18.82 27.92
C ILE A 124 31.96 19.10 29.07
#